data_AF-A0A317ZVN0-F1
#
_entry.id   AF-A0A317ZVN0-F1
#
_cell.length_a   1.000
_cell.length_b   1.000
_cell.length_c   1.000
_cell.angle_alpha   90.00
_cell.angle_beta   90.00
_cell.angle_gamma   90.00
#
_symmetry.space_group_name_H-M   'P 1'
#
loop_
_entity.id
_entity.type
_entity.pdbx_description
1 polymer ?
#
loop_
_entity_poly.entity_id
_entity_poly.type
_entity_poly.pdbx_seq_one_letter_code
_entity_poly.pdbx_strand_id
1 'polypeptide(L)'
;MSSAKTLYEKIYDAHVVVAAPGETPILYIDRHLVHEVTSPQAFDGLREKGRSVRQVSKTFATMDHNVSTTTKDINASGEMARIQMQTLAKNCAEFGVTLYDINHKYQGIVHVMGPELGITLPGMTIVCGDSHTATHGAFGSLAFGIGTSEVEHVLATQTLKQGRAKTMKIEVRGKVAPGITAKDIVLAIIGKITAAGGTGYVVEFCGQAIQDLSMEGRMTVCNMAIELGAKAGLIAPDETTFNYIKGRKFAPQGRDWDDAIKYWQTLKTDPDAKFDAEVILDASEIKPQVTWGTNPGQVIAIDQPIPSPNDFTDPVERNSAEKALAYMGLEAGTMLSDYKVDKVFVGSCTNSRIEDIRAAALVAQGKKVAPHVQALIVPGSEQVKAQAEAEGLDKIFIEAGFEWRLPGCSMCLAMNNDRLAPGERCASTSNRNFEGRQGRDGRTHLVSPAMAAAAAISGHFVDIRQL
;
A
#
# COMPACT_ATOMS: atom_id res chain seq x y z
N MET A 1 28.54 -27.30 0.63
CA MET A 1 27.42 -26.77 -0.18
C MET A 1 26.81 -25.62 0.60
N SER A 2 26.64 -24.43 0.02
CA SER A 2 25.93 -23.36 0.74
C SER A 2 24.51 -23.83 1.03
N SER A 3 23.96 -23.51 2.20
CA SER A 3 22.56 -23.80 2.51
C SER A 3 21.66 -23.09 1.51
N ALA A 4 20.61 -23.75 1.03
CA ALA A 4 19.56 -23.14 0.22
C ALA A 4 18.93 -21.95 0.98
N LYS A 5 18.68 -20.83 0.29
CA LYS A 5 18.22 -19.57 0.88
C LYS A 5 16.89 -19.13 0.29
N THR A 6 16.05 -18.51 1.12
CA THR A 6 14.88 -17.78 0.63
C THR A 6 15.28 -16.47 -0.05
N LEU A 7 14.37 -15.84 -0.80
CA LEU A 7 14.60 -14.53 -1.41
C LEU A 7 14.98 -13.48 -0.36
N TYR A 8 14.26 -13.46 0.75
CA TYR A 8 14.55 -12.56 1.88
C TYR A 8 16.00 -12.71 2.35
N GLU A 9 16.45 -13.96 2.56
CA GLU A 9 17.79 -14.23 3.06
C GLU A 9 18.87 -13.82 2.08
N LYS A 10 18.67 -14.05 0.78
CA LYS A 10 19.59 -13.60 -0.27
C LYS A 10 19.76 -12.09 -0.26
N ILE A 11 18.65 -11.35 -0.19
CA ILE A 11 18.67 -9.88 -0.15
C ILE A 11 19.32 -9.41 1.16
N TYR A 12 18.85 -9.91 2.31
CA TYR A 12 19.38 -9.49 3.60
C TYR A 12 20.90 -9.70 3.68
N ASP A 13 21.37 -10.91 3.35
CA ASP A 13 22.79 -11.25 3.45
C ASP A 13 23.67 -10.41 2.51
N ALA A 14 23.15 -10.03 1.33
CA ALA A 14 23.86 -9.17 0.39
C ALA A 14 24.03 -7.72 0.90
N HIS A 15 23.23 -7.30 1.88
CA HIS A 15 23.21 -5.91 2.39
C HIS A 15 23.84 -5.76 3.78
N VAL A 16 24.28 -6.84 4.43
CA VAL A 16 24.97 -6.75 5.72
C VAL A 16 26.32 -6.06 5.54
N VAL A 17 26.48 -4.89 6.16
CA VAL A 17 27.74 -4.13 6.20
C VAL A 17 28.58 -4.54 7.40
N VAL A 18 27.95 -4.68 8.57
CA VAL A 18 28.60 -5.08 9.81
C VAL A 18 27.70 -6.07 10.56
N ALA A 19 28.27 -7.18 11.02
CA ALA A 19 27.63 -8.14 11.91
C ALA A 19 28.59 -8.49 13.06
N ALA A 20 28.62 -7.65 14.09
CA ALA A 20 29.45 -7.87 15.28
C ALA A 20 28.77 -8.89 16.23
N PRO A 21 29.53 -9.80 16.86
CA PRO A 21 28.95 -10.75 17.82
C PRO A 21 28.20 -10.04 18.96
N GLY A 22 26.94 -10.43 19.19
CA GLY A 22 26.10 -9.86 20.24
C GLY A 22 25.43 -8.53 19.90
N GLU A 23 25.65 -7.98 18.69
CA GLU A 23 25.00 -6.75 18.23
C GLU A 23 24.01 -7.01 17.09
N THR A 24 22.99 -6.14 16.98
CA THR A 24 22.11 -6.11 15.82
C THR A 24 22.90 -5.76 14.56
N PRO A 25 22.83 -6.56 13.48
CA PRO A 25 23.52 -6.27 12.23
C PRO A 25 23.14 -4.92 11.64
N ILE A 26 24.07 -4.32 10.92
CA ILE A 26 23.87 -3.07 10.17
C ILE A 26 23.72 -3.40 8.69
N LEU A 27 22.59 -3.01 8.11
CA LEU A 27 22.33 -3.11 6.69
C LEU A 27 22.66 -1.82 5.96
N TYR A 28 23.15 -1.96 4.73
CA TYR A 28 23.18 -0.87 3.76
C TYR A 28 21.77 -0.58 3.27
N ILE A 29 21.43 0.68 3.06
CA ILE A 29 20.14 1.12 2.51
C ILE A 29 20.36 1.63 1.08
N ASP A 30 19.75 1.02 0.07
CA ASP A 30 19.91 1.47 -1.32
C ASP A 30 19.12 2.72 -1.65
N ARG A 31 17.91 2.84 -1.09
CA ARG A 31 17.02 3.97 -1.34
C ARG A 31 16.31 4.40 -0.06
N HIS A 32 16.28 5.71 0.15
CA HIS A 32 15.52 6.34 1.21
C HIS A 32 14.44 7.23 0.59
N LEU A 33 13.19 6.95 0.91
CA LEU A 33 12.06 7.78 0.50
C LEU A 33 11.60 8.63 1.68
N VAL A 34 11.13 9.84 1.40
CA VAL A 34 10.83 10.84 2.43
C VAL A 34 9.56 11.60 2.06
N HIS A 35 8.74 11.96 3.05
CA HIS A 35 7.54 12.77 2.89
C HIS A 35 7.39 13.73 4.08
N GLU A 36 6.44 14.65 4.00
CA GLU A 36 6.36 15.83 4.85
C GLU A 36 5.95 15.57 6.32
N VAL A 37 5.49 14.36 6.64
CA VAL A 37 4.90 14.06 7.95
C VAL A 37 5.95 13.59 8.96
N THR A 38 6.86 12.71 8.56
CA THR A 38 7.76 11.99 9.49
C THR A 38 9.22 12.42 9.40
N SER A 39 9.56 13.23 8.39
CA SER A 39 10.92 13.68 8.12
C SER A 39 11.37 15.00 8.75
N PRO A 40 10.51 15.98 9.11
CA PRO A 40 10.97 17.28 9.60
C PRO A 40 11.98 17.19 10.74
N GLN A 41 11.67 16.40 11.77
CA GLN A 41 12.53 16.25 12.95
C GLN A 41 13.85 15.53 12.63
N ALA A 42 13.86 14.65 11.63
CA ALA A 42 15.11 13.99 11.21
C ALA A 42 16.09 14.99 10.59
N PHE A 43 15.61 15.94 9.77
CA PHE A 43 16.45 17.01 9.24
C PHE A 43 16.91 17.99 10.33
N ASP A 44 16.04 18.31 11.29
CA ASP A 44 16.42 19.14 12.45
C ASP A 44 17.55 18.49 13.25
N GLY A 45 17.48 17.19 13.51
CA GLY A 45 18.53 16.45 14.20
C GLY A 45 19.88 16.44 13.47
N LEU A 46 19.88 16.44 12.13
CA LEU A 46 21.11 16.62 11.35
C LEU A 46 21.69 18.02 11.55
N ARG A 47 20.84 19.05 11.46
CA ARG A 47 21.24 20.45 11.59
C ARG A 47 21.85 20.74 12.96
N GLU A 48 21.18 20.29 14.03
CA GLU A 48 21.66 20.42 15.41
C GLU A 48 23.03 19.79 15.62
N LYS A 49 23.31 18.67 14.94
CA LYS A 49 24.57 17.92 15.06
C LYS A 49 25.61 18.33 14.00
N GLY A 50 25.33 19.33 13.18
CA GLY A 50 26.22 19.77 12.09
C GLY A 50 26.51 18.69 11.06
N ARG A 51 25.54 17.82 10.76
CA ARG A 51 25.66 16.70 9.82
C ARG A 51 25.03 17.03 8.47
N SER A 52 25.59 16.46 7.41
CA SER A 52 24.99 16.46 6.08
C SER A 52 24.25 15.13 5.79
N VAL A 53 23.40 15.14 4.75
CA VAL A 53 22.83 13.90 4.22
C VAL A 53 23.92 13.11 3.49
N ARG A 54 24.11 11.84 3.87
CA ARG A 54 25.21 11.00 3.41
C ARG A 54 25.15 10.64 1.93
N GLN A 55 23.96 10.33 1.41
CA GLN A 55 23.74 10.02 0.00
C GLN A 55 22.51 10.74 -0.55
N VAL A 56 22.71 12.00 -0.91
CA VAL A 56 21.66 12.86 -1.46
C VAL A 56 21.00 12.25 -2.70
N SER A 57 21.79 11.64 -3.60
CA SER A 57 21.29 11.01 -4.84
C SER A 57 20.50 9.71 -4.62
N LYS A 58 20.49 9.18 -3.39
CA LYS A 58 19.72 7.98 -2.99
C LYS A 58 18.50 8.33 -2.13
N THR A 59 18.28 9.62 -1.86
CA THR A 59 17.16 10.12 -1.05
C THR A 59 16.19 10.90 -1.94
N PHE A 60 14.92 10.51 -1.91
CA PHE A 60 13.87 11.11 -2.74
C PHE A 60 12.71 11.57 -1.87
N ALA A 61 12.28 12.81 -2.03
CA ALA A 61 11.17 13.40 -1.29
C ALA A 61 9.96 13.68 -2.18
N THR A 62 8.76 13.53 -1.63
CA THR A 62 7.48 13.95 -2.26
C THR A 62 6.54 14.53 -1.20
N MET A 63 5.53 15.26 -1.65
CA MET A 63 4.42 15.69 -0.79
C MET A 63 3.17 14.91 -1.16
N ASP A 64 2.55 14.22 -0.21
CA ASP A 64 1.42 13.34 -0.52
C ASP A 64 0.38 13.15 0.60
N HIS A 65 0.71 13.38 1.87
CA HIS A 65 -0.22 13.15 2.99
C HIS A 65 -1.14 14.34 3.25
N ASN A 66 -0.56 15.54 3.22
CA ASN A 66 -1.20 16.80 3.56
C ASN A 66 -1.76 17.56 2.34
N VAL A 67 -1.50 17.06 1.15
CA VAL A 67 -1.90 17.72 -0.09
C VAL A 67 -3.43 17.74 -0.24
N SER A 68 -3.94 18.85 -0.76
CA SER A 68 -5.33 18.93 -1.18
C SER A 68 -5.54 18.13 -2.46
N THR A 69 -6.64 17.40 -2.51
CA THR A 69 -7.05 16.67 -3.73
C THR A 69 -7.96 17.52 -4.63
N THR A 70 -8.25 18.78 -4.25
CA THR A 70 -9.12 19.68 -5.01
C THR A 70 -8.40 20.89 -5.61
N THR A 71 -7.21 21.23 -5.08
CA THR A 71 -6.39 22.34 -5.57
C THR A 71 -4.91 22.09 -5.30
N LYS A 72 -4.03 22.61 -6.16
CA LYS A 72 -2.57 22.60 -5.98
C LYS A 72 -2.07 23.81 -5.15
N ASP A 73 -2.96 24.66 -4.65
CA ASP A 73 -2.57 25.77 -3.79
C ASP A 73 -2.29 25.29 -2.37
N ILE A 74 -1.02 25.37 -1.95
CA ILE A 74 -0.58 25.04 -0.60
C ILE A 74 -1.29 25.88 0.47
N ASN A 75 -1.73 27.09 0.15
CA ASN A 75 -2.41 28.00 1.08
C ASN A 75 -3.88 27.61 1.31
N ALA A 76 -4.45 26.75 0.46
CA ALA A 76 -5.78 26.19 0.68
C ALA A 76 -5.76 25.02 1.69
N SER A 77 -4.58 24.58 2.12
CA SER A 77 -4.42 23.56 3.15
C SER A 77 -4.53 24.15 4.55
N GLY A 78 -4.94 23.34 5.54
CA GLY A 78 -4.93 23.75 6.94
C GLY A 78 -3.53 24.18 7.40
N GLU A 79 -3.46 25.02 8.44
CA GLU A 79 -2.20 25.64 8.89
C GLU A 79 -1.07 24.62 9.14
N MET A 80 -1.37 23.54 9.86
CA MET A 80 -0.41 22.48 10.15
C MET A 80 0.09 21.77 8.89
N ALA A 81 -0.82 21.43 7.97
CA ALA A 81 -0.51 20.82 6.68
C ALA A 81 0.41 21.71 5.84
N ARG A 82 0.10 23.01 5.78
CA ARG A 82 0.93 24.02 5.10
C ARG A 82 2.34 24.10 5.71
N ILE A 83 2.45 24.16 7.04
CA ILE A 83 3.74 24.21 7.74
C ILE A 83 4.57 22.97 7.42
N GLN A 84 4.00 21.77 7.47
CA GLN A 84 4.72 20.53 7.19
C GLN A 84 5.26 20.48 5.76
N MET A 85 4.43 20.82 4.77
CA MET A 85 4.85 20.88 3.36
C MET A 85 5.94 21.94 3.13
N GLN A 86 5.80 23.15 3.68
CA GLN A 86 6.82 24.20 3.57
C GLN A 86 8.14 23.80 4.26
N THR A 87 8.05 23.10 5.39
CA THR A 87 9.20 22.59 6.13
C THR A 87 9.96 21.54 5.31
N LEU A 88 9.25 20.60 4.67
CA LEU A 88 9.90 19.63 3.77
C LEU A 88 10.62 20.33 2.62
N ALA A 89 9.98 21.32 1.98
CA ALA A 89 10.59 22.08 0.90
C ALA A 89 11.88 22.78 1.33
N LYS A 90 11.85 23.47 2.48
CA LYS A 90 13.03 24.11 3.06
C LYS A 90 14.13 23.10 3.34
N ASN A 91 13.81 21.99 4.00
CA ASN A 91 14.77 20.96 4.34
C ASN A 91 15.40 20.32 3.09
N CYS A 92 14.61 20.03 2.07
CA CYS A 92 15.14 19.46 0.82
C CYS A 92 16.08 20.44 0.12
N ALA A 93 15.74 21.73 0.06
CA ALA A 93 16.61 22.76 -0.51
C ALA A 93 17.92 22.92 0.29
N GLU A 94 17.85 22.93 1.63
CA GLU A 94 19.01 23.08 2.52
C GLU A 94 19.99 21.89 2.40
N PHE A 95 19.47 20.67 2.36
CA PHE A 95 20.29 19.45 2.35
C PHE A 95 20.54 18.87 0.93
N GLY A 96 20.02 19.53 -0.11
CA GLY A 96 20.18 19.13 -1.51
C GLY A 96 19.33 17.94 -1.96
N VAL A 97 18.38 17.48 -1.14
CA VAL A 97 17.52 16.33 -1.45
C VAL A 97 16.55 16.67 -2.58
N THR A 98 16.39 15.76 -3.54
CA THR A 98 15.43 15.95 -4.64
C THR A 98 14.00 15.88 -4.11
N LEU A 99 13.23 16.93 -4.34
CA LEU A 99 11.82 17.04 -3.96
C LEU A 99 10.92 17.09 -5.19
N TYR A 100 9.94 16.18 -5.24
CA TYR A 100 8.81 16.24 -6.15
C TYR A 100 7.64 16.95 -5.43
N ASP A 101 7.66 18.27 -5.43
CA ASP A 101 6.65 19.11 -4.75
C ASP A 101 5.27 19.04 -5.41
N ILE A 102 4.26 19.66 -4.80
CA ILE A 102 2.85 19.66 -5.26
C ILE A 102 2.61 20.15 -6.70
N ASN A 103 3.57 20.86 -7.30
CA ASN A 103 3.48 21.36 -8.67
C ASN A 103 4.33 20.54 -9.66
N HIS A 104 5.12 19.59 -9.16
CA HIS A 104 5.97 18.76 -10.00
C HIS A 104 5.15 17.72 -10.76
N LYS A 105 5.42 17.52 -12.05
CA LYS A 105 4.77 16.51 -12.92
C LYS A 105 4.92 15.04 -12.50
N TYR A 106 5.72 14.78 -11.47
CA TYR A 106 5.98 13.44 -10.92
C TYR A 106 5.51 13.34 -9.47
N GLN A 107 4.84 14.36 -8.96
CA GLN A 107 4.27 14.31 -7.64
C GLN A 107 3.23 13.18 -7.56
N GLY A 108 3.19 12.55 -6.40
CA GLY A 108 2.28 11.48 -6.09
C GLY A 108 2.62 10.87 -4.76
N ILE A 109 1.77 9.92 -4.36
CA ILE A 109 1.97 9.11 -3.18
C ILE A 109 3.31 8.38 -3.30
N VAL A 110 4.13 8.43 -2.25
CA VAL A 110 5.53 7.99 -2.27
C VAL A 110 5.70 6.55 -2.79
N HIS A 111 4.77 5.66 -2.44
CA HIS A 111 4.76 4.25 -2.86
C HIS A 111 4.12 3.99 -4.24
N VAL A 112 3.63 5.05 -4.91
CA VAL A 112 3.18 5.02 -6.31
C VAL A 112 4.25 5.67 -7.19
N MET A 113 4.70 6.87 -6.82
CA MET A 113 5.73 7.63 -7.52
C MET A 113 7.06 6.86 -7.59
N GLY A 114 7.50 6.24 -6.48
CA GLY A 114 8.77 5.52 -6.43
C GLY A 114 8.89 4.42 -7.50
N PRO A 115 7.95 3.46 -7.55
CA PRO A 115 7.90 2.46 -8.60
C PRO A 115 7.75 3.05 -10.00
N GLU A 116 6.91 4.08 -10.17
CA GLU A 116 6.67 4.70 -11.48
C GLU A 116 7.92 5.30 -12.12
N LEU A 117 8.80 5.88 -11.30
CA LEU A 117 10.04 6.48 -11.79
C LEU A 117 11.17 5.45 -11.94
N GLY A 118 10.98 4.19 -11.50
CA GLY A 118 12.05 3.19 -11.46
C GLY A 118 13.05 3.43 -10.32
N ILE A 119 12.64 4.15 -9.27
CA ILE A 119 13.44 4.29 -8.04
C ILE A 119 13.50 2.94 -7.30
N THR A 120 12.44 2.14 -7.45
CA THR A 120 12.33 0.79 -6.92
C THR A 120 12.85 -0.22 -7.93
N LEU A 121 13.91 -0.95 -7.58
CA LEU A 121 14.48 -2.01 -8.42
C LEU A 121 14.65 -3.31 -7.61
N PRO A 122 14.63 -4.47 -8.26
CA PRO A 122 14.81 -5.74 -7.59
C PRO A 122 16.13 -5.86 -6.83
N GLY A 123 16.07 -6.52 -5.68
CA GLY A 123 17.21 -6.81 -4.82
C GLY A 123 17.64 -5.65 -3.92
N MET A 124 16.96 -4.50 -3.94
CA MET A 124 17.30 -3.35 -3.10
C MET A 124 16.82 -3.49 -1.65
N THR A 125 17.47 -2.77 -0.74
CA THR A 125 16.90 -2.35 0.54
C THR A 125 16.30 -0.94 0.45
N ILE A 126 15.03 -0.78 0.81
CA ILE A 126 14.29 0.49 0.67
C ILE A 126 13.56 0.84 1.96
N VAL A 127 13.73 2.06 2.44
CA VAL A 127 13.10 2.52 3.68
C VAL A 127 12.41 3.86 3.50
N CYS A 128 11.38 4.10 4.28
CA CYS A 128 10.68 5.38 4.39
C CYS A 128 10.12 5.52 5.80
N GLY A 129 9.88 6.75 6.24
CA GLY A 129 9.11 7.05 7.44
C GLY A 129 7.61 6.70 7.33
N ASP A 130 7.25 5.73 6.49
CA ASP A 130 5.88 5.26 6.24
C ASP A 130 5.84 3.72 6.32
N SER A 131 4.81 3.17 6.98
CA SER A 131 4.69 1.73 7.17
C SER A 131 4.53 0.95 5.87
N HIS A 132 3.82 1.50 4.89
CA HIS A 132 3.47 0.87 3.61
C HIS A 132 4.60 0.87 2.59
N THR A 133 5.82 1.20 3.01
CA THR A 133 7.06 0.92 2.28
C THR A 133 7.17 -0.54 1.85
N ALA A 134 6.48 -1.46 2.53
CA ALA A 134 6.34 -2.85 2.09
C ALA A 134 5.84 -3.01 0.63
N THR A 135 5.13 -2.01 0.08
CA THR A 135 4.71 -1.96 -1.34
C THR A 135 5.83 -2.29 -2.32
N HIS A 136 7.04 -1.80 -2.04
CA HIS A 136 8.20 -1.97 -2.91
C HIS A 136 8.71 -3.42 -2.96
N GLY A 137 8.27 -4.26 -2.02
CA GLY A 137 8.50 -5.69 -2.00
C GLY A 137 7.97 -6.46 -3.20
N ALA A 138 7.00 -5.88 -3.93
CA ALA A 138 6.48 -6.42 -5.18
C ALA A 138 7.55 -6.58 -6.28
N PHE A 139 8.68 -5.89 -6.13
CA PHE A 139 9.83 -5.93 -7.03
C PHE A 139 10.90 -6.92 -6.57
N GLY A 140 10.69 -7.64 -5.47
CA GLY A 140 11.74 -8.42 -4.80
C GLY A 140 12.77 -7.53 -4.13
N SER A 141 12.33 -6.42 -3.52
CA SER A 141 13.16 -5.51 -2.72
C SER A 141 12.81 -5.68 -1.24
N LEU A 142 13.80 -5.75 -0.35
CA LEU A 142 13.54 -5.74 1.09
C LEU A 142 13.17 -4.32 1.53
N ALA A 143 11.88 -4.06 1.64
CA ALA A 143 11.36 -2.71 1.86
C ALA A 143 10.44 -2.63 3.07
N PHE A 144 10.69 -1.68 3.97
CA PHE A 144 9.97 -1.57 5.24
C PHE A 144 9.97 -0.15 5.82
N GLY A 145 8.92 0.15 6.59
CA GLY A 145 8.81 1.41 7.30
C GLY A 145 9.76 1.52 8.49
N ILE A 146 10.21 2.74 8.75
CA ILE A 146 11.15 3.10 9.82
C ILE A 146 10.63 4.29 10.64
N GLY A 147 11.08 4.41 11.89
CA GLY A 147 10.71 5.53 12.76
C GLY A 147 11.52 6.81 12.46
N THR A 148 11.07 7.97 12.93
CA THR A 148 11.75 9.26 12.69
C THR A 148 13.23 9.28 13.14
N SER A 149 13.59 8.62 14.25
CA SER A 149 15.00 8.50 14.66
C SER A 149 15.83 7.65 13.70
N GLU A 150 15.21 6.63 13.09
CA GLU A 150 15.86 5.81 12.06
C GLU A 150 15.96 6.58 10.74
N VAL A 151 14.98 7.42 10.40
CA VAL A 151 15.06 8.34 9.25
C VAL A 151 16.30 9.24 9.39
N GLU A 152 16.52 9.85 10.55
CA GLU A 152 17.75 10.63 10.81
C GLU A 152 19.00 9.76 10.62
N HIS A 153 18.99 8.55 11.17
CA HIS A 153 20.13 7.63 11.09
C HIS A 153 20.49 7.26 9.65
N VAL A 154 19.49 6.96 8.82
CA VAL A 154 19.68 6.64 7.40
C VAL A 154 20.16 7.88 6.64
N LEU A 155 19.59 9.07 6.90
CA LEU A 155 20.10 10.31 6.29
C LEU A 155 21.56 10.55 6.65
N ALA A 156 21.97 10.28 7.90
CA ALA A 156 23.34 10.52 8.37
C ALA A 156 24.35 9.47 7.89
N THR A 157 23.93 8.22 7.65
CA THR A 157 24.87 7.08 7.48
C THR A 157 24.66 6.25 6.22
N GLN A 158 23.49 6.31 5.59
CA GLN A 158 23.01 5.37 4.57
C GLN A 158 22.96 3.90 5.04
N THR A 159 22.85 3.69 6.35
CA THR A 159 22.78 2.37 6.95
C THR A 159 21.68 2.31 7.99
N LEU A 160 21.31 1.11 8.43
CA LEU A 160 20.34 0.92 9.49
C LEU A 160 20.63 -0.35 10.28
N LYS A 161 20.51 -0.28 11.62
CA LYS A 161 20.53 -1.47 12.47
C LYS A 161 19.23 -2.26 12.25
N GLN A 162 19.32 -3.47 11.72
CA GLN A 162 18.16 -4.27 11.41
C GLN A 162 18.42 -5.75 11.74
N GLY A 163 17.69 -6.26 12.73
CA GLY A 163 17.71 -7.68 13.06
C GLY A 163 17.10 -8.53 11.96
N ARG A 164 17.47 -9.81 11.94
CA ARG A 164 16.90 -10.78 11.01
C ARG A 164 15.49 -11.17 11.46
N ALA A 165 14.54 -11.15 10.54
CA ALA A 165 13.18 -11.62 10.77
C ALA A 165 13.08 -13.13 10.49
N LYS A 166 12.01 -13.75 10.98
CA LYS A 166 11.61 -15.08 10.53
C LYS A 166 11.09 -15.02 9.09
N THR A 167 11.10 -16.15 8.41
CA THR A 167 10.65 -16.31 7.03
C THR A 167 9.26 -16.95 6.99
N MET A 168 8.33 -16.37 6.24
CA MET A 168 7.00 -16.95 6.02
C MET A 168 6.73 -17.06 4.52
N LYS A 169 6.24 -18.21 4.08
CA LYS A 169 5.72 -18.40 2.71
C LYS A 169 4.19 -18.33 2.73
N ILE A 170 3.61 -17.49 1.89
CA ILE A 170 2.17 -17.50 1.62
C ILE A 170 1.96 -17.87 0.15
N GLU A 171 1.47 -19.07 -0.08
CA GLU A 171 1.25 -19.63 -1.42
C GLU A 171 -0.24 -19.61 -1.78
N VAL A 172 -0.59 -18.93 -2.87
CA VAL A 172 -1.96 -18.89 -3.41
C VAL A 172 -2.02 -19.74 -4.70
N ARG A 173 -2.57 -20.94 -4.58
CA ARG A 173 -2.56 -21.98 -5.62
C ARG A 173 -3.72 -21.83 -6.59
N GLY A 174 -3.47 -22.10 -7.88
CA GLY A 174 -4.51 -22.03 -8.91
C GLY A 174 -4.83 -20.61 -9.37
N LYS A 175 -5.98 -20.46 -10.04
CA LYS A 175 -6.43 -19.18 -10.61
C LYS A 175 -7.66 -18.67 -9.88
N VAL A 176 -7.71 -17.36 -9.65
CA VAL A 176 -8.90 -16.72 -9.10
C VAL A 176 -10.01 -16.65 -10.16
N ALA A 177 -11.26 -16.58 -9.71
CA ALA A 177 -12.40 -16.40 -10.59
C ALA A 177 -12.38 -14.99 -11.27
N PRO A 178 -13.06 -14.81 -12.42
CA PRO A 178 -13.23 -13.48 -13.02
C PRO A 178 -13.82 -12.48 -12.03
N GLY A 179 -13.29 -11.25 -12.04
CA GLY A 179 -13.70 -10.17 -11.13
C GLY A 179 -12.98 -10.16 -9.77
N ILE A 180 -12.24 -11.21 -9.42
CA ILE A 180 -11.39 -11.24 -8.23
C ILE A 180 -10.06 -10.54 -8.52
N THR A 181 -9.65 -9.63 -7.65
CA THR A 181 -8.45 -8.79 -7.82
C THR A 181 -7.40 -9.08 -6.75
N ALA A 182 -6.21 -8.46 -6.90
CA ALA A 182 -5.16 -8.49 -5.88
C ALA A 182 -5.65 -8.06 -4.49
N LYS A 183 -6.60 -7.12 -4.43
CA LYS A 183 -7.17 -6.63 -3.17
C LYS A 183 -7.98 -7.72 -2.47
N ASP A 184 -8.76 -8.49 -3.22
CA ASP A 184 -9.53 -9.62 -2.69
C ASP A 184 -8.60 -10.75 -2.23
N ILE A 185 -7.53 -11.03 -2.99
CA ILE A 185 -6.52 -12.03 -2.60
C ILE A 185 -5.88 -11.67 -1.27
N VAL A 186 -5.37 -10.45 -1.12
CA VAL A 186 -4.66 -10.07 0.12
C VAL A 186 -5.60 -9.93 1.31
N LEU A 187 -6.83 -9.47 1.11
CA LEU A 187 -7.85 -9.47 2.15
C LEU A 187 -8.22 -10.89 2.59
N ALA A 188 -8.36 -11.85 1.66
CA ALA A 188 -8.61 -13.25 2.00
C ALA A 188 -7.43 -13.87 2.78
N ILE A 189 -6.19 -13.53 2.42
CA ILE A 189 -4.98 -13.90 3.18
C ILE A 189 -5.08 -13.35 4.61
N ILE A 190 -5.33 -12.04 4.76
CA ILE A 190 -5.44 -11.39 6.07
C ILE A 190 -6.59 -11.97 6.89
N GLY A 191 -7.74 -12.28 6.29
CA GLY A 191 -8.84 -12.95 6.97
C GLY A 191 -8.49 -14.35 7.46
N LYS A 192 -7.66 -15.09 6.72
CA LYS A 192 -7.21 -16.43 7.10
C LYS A 192 -6.20 -16.42 8.25
N ILE A 193 -5.30 -15.44 8.30
CA ILE A 193 -4.20 -15.42 9.28
C ILE A 193 -4.31 -14.31 10.32
N THR A 194 -5.39 -13.51 10.26
CA THR A 194 -5.66 -12.32 11.08
C THR A 194 -4.70 -11.16 10.82
N ALA A 195 -5.01 -10.00 11.42
CA ALA A 195 -4.17 -8.80 11.34
C ALA A 195 -2.80 -8.94 12.04
N ALA A 196 -2.56 -10.03 12.78
CA ALA A 196 -1.33 -10.29 13.51
C ALA A 196 -0.54 -11.52 13.00
N GLY A 197 -1.05 -12.25 12.00
CA GLY A 197 -0.50 -13.55 11.58
C GLY A 197 0.95 -13.54 11.10
N GLY A 198 1.40 -12.42 10.53
CA GLY A 198 2.77 -12.22 10.05
C GLY A 198 3.71 -11.54 11.04
N THR A 199 3.29 -11.31 12.30
CA THR A 199 4.11 -10.61 13.29
C THR A 199 5.49 -11.27 13.48
N GLY A 200 6.55 -10.51 13.24
CA GLY A 200 7.94 -10.99 13.35
C GLY A 200 8.47 -11.70 12.09
N TYR A 201 7.68 -11.77 11.02
CA TYR A 201 8.07 -12.38 9.75
C TYR A 201 8.32 -11.35 8.65
N VAL A 202 9.16 -11.73 7.70
CA VAL A 202 9.11 -11.26 6.32
C VAL A 202 8.38 -12.32 5.50
N VAL A 203 7.36 -11.89 4.77
CA VAL A 203 6.47 -12.76 4.00
C VAL A 203 6.90 -12.79 2.55
N GLU A 204 7.03 -13.98 1.98
CA GLU A 204 7.16 -14.21 0.55
C GLU A 204 5.81 -14.70 -0.01
N PHE A 205 5.21 -13.91 -0.89
CA PHE A 205 3.97 -14.26 -1.58
C PHE A 205 4.30 -14.98 -2.88
N CYS A 206 3.70 -16.14 -3.10
CA CYS A 206 3.95 -16.97 -4.28
C CYS A 206 2.71 -17.77 -4.71
N GLY A 207 2.88 -18.61 -5.73
CA GLY A 207 1.78 -19.39 -6.34
C GLY A 207 1.22 -18.72 -7.60
N GLN A 208 0.47 -19.51 -8.37
CA GLN A 208 -0.01 -19.10 -9.70
C GLN A 208 -0.85 -17.82 -9.64
N ALA A 209 -1.72 -17.65 -8.65
CA ALA A 209 -2.56 -16.47 -8.52
C ALA A 209 -1.75 -15.18 -8.25
N ILE A 210 -0.58 -15.28 -7.61
CA ILE A 210 0.34 -14.14 -7.41
C ILE A 210 1.16 -13.87 -8.68
N GLN A 211 1.60 -14.92 -9.37
CA GLN A 211 2.35 -14.80 -10.63
C GLN A 211 1.51 -14.16 -11.74
N ASP A 212 0.22 -14.49 -11.81
CA ASP A 212 -0.73 -13.97 -12.79
C ASP A 212 -1.08 -12.48 -12.58
N LEU A 213 -0.71 -11.88 -11.44
CA LEU A 213 -0.92 -10.46 -11.18
C LEU A 213 0.01 -9.58 -12.03
N SER A 214 -0.53 -8.45 -12.46
CA SER A 214 0.24 -7.29 -12.91
C SER A 214 1.19 -6.78 -11.82
N MET A 215 2.11 -5.88 -12.16
CA MET A 215 2.97 -5.26 -11.14
C MET A 215 2.18 -4.42 -10.14
N GLU A 216 1.15 -3.73 -10.60
CA GLU A 216 0.22 -2.96 -9.78
C GLU A 216 -0.53 -3.84 -8.78
N GLY A 217 -1.00 -5.02 -9.19
CA GLY A 217 -1.61 -6.00 -8.30
C GLY A 217 -0.62 -6.57 -7.29
N ARG A 218 0.61 -6.87 -7.72
CA ARG A 218 1.69 -7.30 -6.81
C ARG A 218 2.00 -6.23 -5.76
N MET A 219 2.00 -4.95 -6.16
CA MET A 219 2.15 -3.82 -5.25
C MET A 219 0.99 -3.73 -4.25
N THR A 220 -0.25 -3.99 -4.64
CA THR A 220 -1.40 -4.09 -3.70
C THR A 220 -1.18 -5.18 -2.66
N VAL A 221 -0.72 -6.38 -3.06
CA VAL A 221 -0.46 -7.50 -2.13
C VAL A 221 0.66 -7.14 -1.15
N CYS A 222 1.81 -6.67 -1.65
CA CYS A 222 2.94 -6.33 -0.78
C CYS A 222 2.67 -5.09 0.10
N ASN A 223 1.87 -4.13 -0.38
CA ASN A 223 1.42 -2.97 0.41
C ASN A 223 0.73 -3.45 1.69
N MET A 224 -0.20 -4.41 1.56
CA MET A 224 -1.00 -4.92 2.66
C MET A 224 -0.32 -6.01 3.50
N ALA A 225 0.98 -6.28 3.29
CA ALA A 225 1.74 -7.17 4.17
C ALA A 225 1.82 -6.63 5.61
N ILE A 226 1.76 -5.32 5.79
CA ILE A 226 1.74 -4.69 7.11
C ILE A 226 0.42 -4.94 7.84
N GLU A 227 -0.67 -5.08 7.08
CA GLU A 227 -2.01 -5.29 7.62
C GLU A 227 -2.26 -6.72 8.14
N LEU A 228 -1.38 -7.67 7.83
CA LEU A 228 -1.25 -8.96 8.53
C LEU A 228 -0.13 -8.96 9.59
N GLY A 229 0.49 -7.81 9.87
CA GLY A 229 1.51 -7.64 10.90
C GLY A 229 2.95 -7.96 10.48
N ALA A 230 3.20 -8.27 9.20
CA ALA A 230 4.56 -8.57 8.73
C ALA A 230 5.44 -7.32 8.71
N LYS A 231 6.76 -7.54 8.80
CA LYS A 231 7.76 -6.47 8.67
C LYS A 231 7.87 -5.99 7.22
N ALA A 232 7.77 -6.92 6.28
CA ALA A 232 7.79 -6.68 4.84
C ALA A 232 7.11 -7.84 4.10
N GLY A 233 6.65 -7.56 2.88
CA GLY A 233 6.23 -8.56 1.90
C GLY A 233 7.21 -8.61 0.74
N LEU A 234 7.35 -9.75 0.08
CA LEU A 234 8.23 -9.95 -1.08
C LEU A 234 7.51 -10.78 -2.14
N ILE A 235 7.72 -10.43 -3.41
CA ILE A 235 7.39 -11.26 -4.57
C ILE A 235 8.65 -11.38 -5.41
N ALA A 236 9.00 -12.59 -5.82
CA ALA A 236 10.18 -12.80 -6.66
C ALA A 236 10.01 -12.09 -8.02
N PRO A 237 11.00 -11.30 -8.46
CA PRO A 237 10.94 -10.61 -9.75
C PRO A 237 10.95 -11.62 -10.90
N ASP A 238 10.15 -11.33 -11.92
CA ASP A 238 10.06 -12.09 -13.15
C ASP A 238 9.91 -11.15 -14.36
N GLU A 239 9.53 -11.71 -15.50
CA GLU A 239 9.34 -10.94 -16.74
C GLU A 239 8.32 -9.80 -16.59
N THR A 240 7.26 -9.98 -15.80
CA THR A 240 6.28 -8.91 -15.50
C THR A 240 6.96 -7.75 -14.78
N THR A 241 7.85 -8.04 -13.82
CA THR A 241 8.66 -7.03 -13.14
C THR A 241 9.61 -6.32 -14.10
N PHE A 242 10.30 -7.07 -14.96
CA PHE A 242 11.29 -6.50 -15.89
C PHE A 242 10.62 -5.60 -16.93
N ASN A 243 9.49 -6.04 -17.50
CA ASN A 243 8.74 -5.27 -18.47
C ASN A 243 8.19 -3.97 -17.86
N TYR A 244 7.73 -4.03 -16.60
CA TYR A 244 7.28 -2.82 -15.91
C TYR A 244 8.42 -1.81 -15.73
N ILE A 245 9.64 -2.22 -15.37
CA ILE A 245 10.75 -1.31 -15.08
C ILE A 245 11.36 -0.70 -16.35
N LYS A 246 11.32 -1.42 -17.48
CA LYS A 246 12.03 -1.07 -18.70
C LYS A 246 11.70 0.36 -19.16
N GLY A 247 12.73 1.17 -19.38
CA GLY A 247 12.60 2.54 -19.88
C GLY A 247 12.15 3.57 -18.84
N ARG A 248 11.97 3.20 -17.57
CA ARG A 248 11.68 4.17 -16.51
C ARG A 248 12.89 5.07 -16.23
N LYS A 249 12.62 6.26 -15.69
CA LYS A 249 13.59 7.34 -15.49
C LYS A 249 14.87 6.92 -14.76
N PHE A 250 14.74 6.10 -13.71
CA PHE A 250 15.86 5.63 -12.88
C PHE A 250 16.18 4.14 -13.09
N ALA A 251 15.60 3.51 -14.12
CA ALA A 251 15.97 2.16 -14.52
C ALA A 251 17.36 2.16 -15.20
N PRO A 252 18.14 1.08 -15.04
CA PRO A 252 19.40 0.93 -15.77
C PRO A 252 19.16 0.90 -17.28
N GLN A 253 20.17 1.28 -18.07
CA GLN A 253 20.09 1.35 -19.53
C GLN A 253 21.28 0.65 -20.19
N GLY A 254 21.11 0.25 -21.45
CA GLY A 254 22.17 -0.40 -22.23
C GLY A 254 22.74 -1.63 -21.53
N ARG A 255 24.06 -1.71 -21.39
CA ARG A 255 24.72 -2.86 -20.76
C ARG A 255 24.31 -3.06 -19.29
N ASP A 256 24.10 -1.97 -18.54
CA ASP A 256 23.69 -2.06 -17.14
C ASP A 256 22.29 -2.67 -17.02
N TRP A 257 21.42 -2.47 -18.02
CA TRP A 257 20.12 -3.13 -18.09
C TRP A 257 20.28 -4.64 -18.26
N ASP A 258 21.10 -5.06 -19.21
CA ASP A 258 21.33 -6.49 -19.50
C ASP A 258 21.96 -7.21 -18.30
N ASP A 259 22.91 -6.57 -17.63
CA ASP A 259 23.56 -7.13 -16.44
C ASP A 259 22.61 -7.13 -15.22
N ALA A 260 21.76 -6.11 -15.08
CA ALA A 260 20.71 -6.09 -14.07
C ALA A 260 19.70 -7.22 -14.27
N ILE A 261 19.22 -7.47 -15.50
CA ILE A 261 18.29 -8.57 -15.80
C ILE A 261 18.89 -9.93 -15.40
N LYS A 262 20.16 -10.19 -15.77
CA LYS A 262 20.85 -11.42 -15.38
C LYS A 262 20.89 -11.59 -13.87
N TYR A 263 21.21 -10.53 -13.13
CA TYR A 263 21.21 -10.57 -11.66
C TYR A 263 19.80 -10.79 -11.11
N TRP A 264 18.80 -10.04 -11.58
CA TRP A 264 17.43 -10.12 -11.09
C TRP A 264 16.80 -11.50 -11.32
N GLN A 265 17.16 -12.21 -12.40
CA GLN A 265 16.73 -13.60 -12.62
C GLN A 265 17.24 -14.59 -11.55
N THR A 266 18.29 -14.23 -10.80
CA THR A 266 18.80 -15.02 -9.67
C THR A 266 18.05 -14.76 -8.36
N LEU A 267 17.28 -13.67 -8.29
CA LEU A 267 16.54 -13.25 -7.10
C LEU A 267 15.24 -14.04 -6.96
N LYS A 268 15.37 -15.29 -6.56
CA LYS A 268 14.25 -16.18 -6.22
C LYS A 268 14.67 -17.12 -5.10
N THR A 269 13.71 -17.62 -4.34
CA THR A 269 13.97 -18.65 -3.34
C THR A 269 14.56 -19.91 -3.99
N ASP A 270 15.59 -20.49 -3.35
CA ASP A 270 16.17 -21.76 -3.78
C ASP A 270 15.18 -22.92 -3.56
N PRO A 271 15.15 -23.95 -4.42
CA PRO A 271 14.18 -25.06 -4.33
C PRO A 271 14.11 -25.75 -2.95
N ASP A 272 15.24 -25.89 -2.26
CA ASP A 272 15.34 -26.58 -0.97
C ASP A 272 15.37 -25.62 0.24
N ALA A 273 15.09 -24.33 0.02
CA ALA A 273 15.05 -23.35 1.10
C ALA A 273 13.89 -23.65 2.07
N LYS A 274 14.15 -23.47 3.37
CA LYS A 274 13.15 -23.70 4.41
C LYS A 274 12.57 -22.38 4.87
N PHE A 275 11.25 -22.35 5.07
CA PHE A 275 10.56 -21.25 5.72
C PHE A 275 10.26 -21.60 7.18
N ASP A 276 10.29 -20.60 8.05
CA ASP A 276 9.89 -20.76 9.46
C ASP A 276 8.38 -20.99 9.60
N ALA A 277 7.58 -20.51 8.64
CA ALA A 277 6.14 -20.72 8.56
C ALA A 277 5.64 -20.80 7.12
N GLU A 278 4.58 -21.57 6.88
CA GLU A 278 3.93 -21.67 5.57
C GLU A 278 2.40 -21.58 5.69
N VAL A 279 1.78 -20.84 4.79
CA VAL A 279 0.33 -20.70 4.66
C VAL A 279 -0.06 -20.94 3.21
N ILE A 280 -1.09 -21.74 2.99
CA ILE A 280 -1.57 -22.08 1.65
C ILE A 280 -3.04 -21.66 1.52
N LEU A 281 -3.38 -21.01 0.42
CA LEU A 281 -4.76 -20.72 0.01
C LEU A 281 -5.03 -21.30 -1.38
N ASP A 282 -6.26 -21.73 -1.62
CA ASP A 282 -6.74 -22.05 -2.96
C ASP A 282 -7.39 -20.81 -3.57
N ALA A 283 -6.88 -20.36 -4.71
CA ALA A 283 -7.36 -19.18 -5.41
C ALA A 283 -8.82 -19.31 -5.85
N SER A 284 -9.29 -20.54 -6.12
CA SER A 284 -10.66 -20.80 -6.56
C SER A 284 -11.70 -20.60 -5.47
N GLU A 285 -11.29 -20.63 -4.20
CA GLU A 285 -12.14 -20.37 -3.03
C GLU A 285 -12.26 -18.87 -2.72
N ILE A 286 -11.40 -18.03 -3.30
CA ILE A 286 -11.39 -16.59 -3.05
C ILE A 286 -12.55 -15.93 -3.79
N LYS A 287 -13.41 -15.26 -3.02
CA LYS A 287 -14.56 -14.47 -3.48
C LYS A 287 -14.32 -12.98 -3.22
N PRO A 288 -15.14 -12.04 -3.76
CA PRO A 288 -14.97 -10.62 -3.47
C PRO A 288 -15.01 -10.37 -1.97
N GLN A 289 -14.02 -9.67 -1.44
CA GLN A 289 -13.84 -9.48 0.00
C GLN A 289 -14.35 -8.11 0.45
N VAL A 290 -14.85 -8.05 1.68
CA VAL A 290 -15.24 -6.80 2.34
C VAL A 290 -14.98 -6.90 3.85
N THR A 291 -14.30 -5.91 4.43
CA THR A 291 -14.11 -5.88 5.89
C THR A 291 -15.43 -5.53 6.57
N TRP A 292 -15.85 -6.27 7.58
CA TRP A 292 -17.05 -5.94 8.38
C TRP A 292 -16.70 -5.17 9.65
N GLY A 293 -15.49 -5.34 10.20
CA GLY A 293 -15.11 -4.78 11.49
C GLY A 293 -14.22 -3.53 11.41
N THR A 294 -13.39 -3.33 12.45
CA THR A 294 -12.53 -2.16 12.66
C THR A 294 -11.05 -2.46 12.47
N ASN A 295 -10.71 -3.61 11.91
CA ASN A 295 -9.37 -3.90 11.43
C ASN A 295 -9.41 -4.79 10.17
N PRO A 296 -8.32 -4.88 9.39
CA PRO A 296 -8.29 -5.63 8.13
C PRO A 296 -8.49 -7.15 8.29
N GLY A 297 -8.23 -7.71 9.49
CA GLY A 297 -8.48 -9.11 9.83
C GLY A 297 -9.96 -9.46 9.99
N GLN A 298 -10.81 -8.46 10.26
CA GLN A 298 -12.26 -8.63 10.35
C GLN A 298 -12.89 -8.49 8.97
N VAL A 299 -12.69 -9.51 8.15
CA VAL A 299 -13.07 -9.56 6.74
C VAL A 299 -13.79 -10.86 6.39
N ILE A 300 -14.73 -10.76 5.47
CA ILE A 300 -15.54 -11.87 4.96
C ILE A 300 -15.69 -11.75 3.45
N ALA A 301 -16.08 -12.85 2.80
CA ALA A 301 -16.60 -12.77 1.45
C ALA A 301 -17.94 -12.01 1.45
N ILE A 302 -18.22 -11.26 0.38
CA ILE A 302 -19.44 -10.46 0.25
C ILE A 302 -20.74 -11.28 0.37
N ASP A 303 -20.67 -12.58 0.07
CA ASP A 303 -21.80 -13.51 0.15
C ASP A 303 -21.90 -14.27 1.48
N GLN A 304 -21.17 -13.83 2.50
CA GLN A 304 -21.24 -14.37 3.86
C GLN A 304 -21.98 -13.42 4.82
N PRO A 305 -22.71 -13.96 5.80
CA PRO A 305 -23.30 -13.15 6.86
C PRO A 305 -22.21 -12.61 7.79
N ILE A 306 -22.49 -11.46 8.42
CA ILE A 306 -21.62 -10.84 9.41
C ILE A 306 -21.50 -11.78 10.63
N PRO A 307 -20.28 -12.11 11.10
CA PRO A 307 -20.09 -13.01 12.24
C PRO A 307 -20.75 -12.52 13.54
N SER A 308 -21.24 -13.46 14.34
CA SER A 308 -21.69 -13.22 15.70
C SER A 308 -20.52 -13.28 16.68
N PRO A 309 -20.50 -12.46 17.74
CA PRO A 309 -19.54 -12.62 18.83
C PRO A 309 -19.50 -14.04 19.42
N ASN A 310 -20.63 -14.76 19.37
CA ASN A 310 -20.72 -16.15 19.84
C ASN A 310 -20.00 -17.16 18.94
N ASP A 311 -19.62 -16.77 17.72
CA ASP A 311 -18.84 -17.61 16.80
C ASP A 311 -17.36 -17.69 17.22
N PHE A 312 -16.90 -16.80 18.11
CA PHE A 312 -15.52 -16.73 18.59
C PHE A 312 -15.36 -17.38 19.97
N THR A 313 -14.44 -18.34 20.05
CA THR A 313 -14.11 -19.04 21.30
C THR A 313 -13.13 -18.26 22.17
N ASP A 314 -12.22 -17.48 21.56
CA ASP A 314 -11.28 -16.63 22.28
C ASP A 314 -12.03 -15.40 22.87
N PRO A 315 -11.98 -15.16 24.19
CA PRO A 315 -12.60 -13.99 24.82
C PRO A 315 -12.10 -12.65 24.27
N VAL A 316 -10.84 -12.56 23.82
CA VAL A 316 -10.27 -11.35 23.22
C VAL A 316 -10.89 -11.08 21.86
N GLU A 317 -11.00 -12.11 21.01
CA GLU A 317 -11.63 -12.01 19.70
C GLU A 317 -13.13 -11.71 19.82
N ARG A 318 -13.83 -12.37 20.75
CA ARG A 318 -15.25 -12.10 21.05
C ARG A 318 -15.47 -10.63 21.43
N ASN A 319 -14.72 -10.12 22.39
CA ASN A 319 -14.82 -8.72 22.82
C ASN A 319 -14.43 -7.75 21.69
N SER A 320 -13.46 -8.13 20.84
CA SER A 320 -13.11 -7.36 19.65
C SER A 320 -14.24 -7.33 18.63
N ALA A 321 -14.94 -8.44 18.41
CA ALA A 321 -16.10 -8.52 17.53
C ALA A 321 -17.28 -7.69 18.07
N GLU A 322 -17.61 -7.77 19.37
CA GLU A 322 -18.66 -6.97 20.00
C GLU A 322 -18.44 -5.46 19.81
N LYS A 323 -17.20 -5.00 20.08
CA LYS A 323 -16.83 -3.60 19.90
C LYS A 323 -16.88 -3.17 18.44
N ALA A 324 -16.38 -4.02 17.54
CA ALA A 324 -16.38 -3.75 16.11
C ALA A 324 -17.81 -3.61 15.58
N LEU A 325 -18.73 -4.52 15.93
CA LEU A 325 -20.13 -4.43 15.52
C LEU A 325 -20.80 -3.15 16.05
N ALA A 326 -20.57 -2.80 17.32
CA ALA A 326 -21.10 -1.59 17.91
C ALA A 326 -20.59 -0.32 17.19
N TYR A 327 -19.28 -0.21 16.96
CA TYR A 327 -18.67 0.91 16.24
C TYR A 327 -19.19 1.00 14.80
N MET A 328 -19.16 -0.12 14.10
CA MET A 328 -19.57 -0.22 12.70
C MET A 328 -21.08 -0.12 12.53
N GLY A 329 -21.87 -0.13 13.61
CA GLY A 329 -23.33 -0.10 13.55
C GLY A 329 -23.89 -1.26 12.72
N LEU A 330 -23.41 -2.47 12.99
CA LEU A 330 -23.77 -3.70 12.29
C LEU A 330 -24.47 -4.67 13.24
N GLU A 331 -25.36 -5.48 12.68
CA GLU A 331 -26.06 -6.57 13.37
C GLU A 331 -25.44 -7.90 12.93
N ALA A 332 -25.22 -8.81 13.88
CA ALA A 332 -24.72 -10.14 13.55
C ALA A 332 -25.75 -10.94 12.73
N GLY A 333 -25.28 -11.74 11.77
CA GLY A 333 -26.12 -12.61 10.94
C GLY A 333 -26.76 -11.92 9.73
N THR A 334 -26.69 -10.59 9.59
CA THR A 334 -27.16 -9.87 8.40
C THR A 334 -26.07 -9.85 7.32
N MET A 335 -26.44 -9.45 6.09
CA MET A 335 -25.48 -9.32 5.00
C MET A 335 -24.95 -7.90 4.92
N LEU A 336 -23.66 -7.72 4.60
CA LEU A 336 -23.12 -6.37 4.38
C LEU A 336 -23.82 -5.64 3.23
N SER A 337 -24.37 -6.37 2.26
CA SER A 337 -25.19 -5.81 1.18
C SER A 337 -26.45 -5.10 1.65
N ASP A 338 -26.93 -5.36 2.87
CA ASP A 338 -28.13 -4.74 3.44
C ASP A 338 -27.86 -3.31 3.95
N TYR A 339 -26.58 -2.92 4.05
CA TYR A 339 -26.17 -1.63 4.59
C TYR A 339 -25.83 -0.63 3.48
N LYS A 340 -26.42 0.56 3.59
CA LYS A 340 -26.12 1.69 2.71
C LYS A 340 -24.72 2.23 2.94
N VAL A 341 -24.13 2.77 1.89
CA VAL A 341 -22.91 3.58 1.96
C VAL A 341 -23.25 5.05 1.76
N ASP A 342 -22.54 5.92 2.44
CA ASP A 342 -22.67 7.38 2.31
C ASP A 342 -21.54 7.94 1.43
N LYS A 343 -20.35 7.33 1.52
CA LYS A 343 -19.18 7.71 0.73
C LYS A 343 -18.52 6.52 0.06
N VAL A 344 -17.87 6.79 -1.07
CA VAL A 344 -16.98 5.85 -1.73
C VAL A 344 -15.66 6.53 -2.02
N PHE A 345 -14.56 5.83 -1.74
CA PHE A 345 -13.22 6.31 -2.00
C PHE A 345 -12.41 5.28 -2.78
N VAL A 346 -12.07 5.62 -4.03
CA VAL A 346 -11.09 4.89 -4.84
C VAL A 346 -9.82 5.71 -4.89
N GLY A 347 -8.77 5.24 -4.25
CA GLY A 347 -7.48 5.92 -4.16
C GLY A 347 -6.51 5.22 -3.19
N SER A 348 -5.60 6.01 -2.60
CA SER A 348 -4.51 5.59 -1.68
C SER A 348 -3.32 4.87 -2.33
N CYS A 349 -2.22 4.70 -1.61
CA CYS A 349 -1.06 3.93 -2.08
C CYS A 349 -1.38 2.47 -2.45
N THR A 350 -2.48 1.92 -1.94
CA THR A 350 -2.86 0.52 -2.16
C THR A 350 -3.47 0.33 -3.55
N ASN A 351 -4.43 1.18 -3.94
CA ASN A 351 -5.27 0.99 -5.12
C ASN A 351 -5.63 2.33 -5.80
N SER A 352 -4.62 3.00 -6.37
CA SER A 352 -4.77 4.27 -7.10
C SER A 352 -3.92 4.33 -8.38
N ARG A 353 -3.47 3.16 -8.86
CA ARG A 353 -2.69 3.03 -10.08
C ARG A 353 -3.63 2.92 -11.28
N ILE A 354 -3.07 2.97 -12.49
CA ILE A 354 -3.89 3.03 -13.70
C ILE A 354 -4.84 1.83 -13.83
N GLU A 355 -4.43 0.62 -13.43
CA GLU A 355 -5.32 -0.54 -13.49
C GLU A 355 -6.48 -0.47 -12.48
N ASP A 356 -6.26 0.12 -11.30
CA ASP A 356 -7.30 0.29 -10.30
C ASP A 356 -8.38 1.24 -10.82
N ILE A 357 -7.93 2.33 -11.45
CA ILE A 357 -8.79 3.32 -12.10
C ILE A 357 -9.55 2.69 -13.27
N ARG A 358 -8.90 1.88 -14.11
CA ARG A 358 -9.57 1.14 -15.19
C ARG A 358 -10.61 0.16 -14.65
N ALA A 359 -10.29 -0.58 -13.60
CA ALA A 359 -11.21 -1.55 -12.98
C ALA A 359 -12.47 -0.85 -12.44
N ALA A 360 -12.31 0.30 -11.78
CA ALA A 360 -13.43 1.11 -11.33
C ALA A 360 -14.23 1.72 -12.52
N ALA A 361 -13.54 2.18 -13.57
CA ALA A 361 -14.17 2.79 -14.74
C ALA A 361 -15.04 1.81 -15.52
N LEU A 362 -14.59 0.55 -15.66
CA LEU A 362 -15.38 -0.53 -16.30
C LEU A 362 -16.74 -0.72 -15.63
N VAL A 363 -16.80 -0.58 -14.30
CA VAL A 363 -18.04 -0.68 -13.54
C VAL A 363 -18.89 0.58 -13.67
N ALA A 364 -18.25 1.76 -13.68
CA ALA A 364 -18.92 3.06 -13.75
C ALA A 364 -19.51 3.40 -15.13
N GLN A 365 -18.96 2.82 -16.21
CA GLN A 365 -19.31 3.17 -17.58
C GLN A 365 -20.82 3.03 -17.86
N GLY A 366 -21.44 4.12 -18.32
CA GLY A 366 -22.86 4.16 -18.66
C GLY A 366 -23.82 4.12 -17.47
N LYS A 367 -23.32 4.17 -16.23
CA LYS A 367 -24.12 4.14 -15.00
C LYS A 367 -24.03 5.50 -14.28
N LYS A 368 -24.75 5.64 -13.16
CA LYS A 368 -24.76 6.85 -12.32
C LYS A 368 -24.55 6.49 -10.86
N VAL A 369 -23.77 7.29 -10.14
CA VAL A 369 -23.63 7.24 -8.69
C VAL A 369 -25.00 7.46 -8.04
N ALA A 370 -25.31 6.70 -7.00
CA ALA A 370 -26.57 6.82 -6.28
C ALA A 370 -26.71 8.24 -5.68
N PRO A 371 -27.90 8.87 -5.70
CA PRO A 371 -28.05 10.29 -5.36
C PRO A 371 -27.62 10.71 -3.95
N HIS A 372 -27.51 9.75 -3.03
CA HIS A 372 -27.11 9.97 -1.63
C HIS A 372 -25.63 9.67 -1.38
N VAL A 373 -24.89 9.19 -2.37
CA VAL A 373 -23.49 8.79 -2.22
C VAL A 373 -22.57 9.87 -2.76
N GLN A 374 -21.57 10.24 -1.96
CA GLN A 374 -20.42 11.01 -2.45
C GLN A 374 -19.29 10.04 -2.86
N ALA A 375 -18.91 10.02 -4.13
CA ALA A 375 -17.91 9.09 -4.65
C ALA A 375 -16.67 9.82 -5.19
N LEU A 376 -15.49 9.49 -4.65
CA LEU A 376 -14.21 10.12 -4.99
C LEU A 376 -13.32 9.14 -5.78
N ILE A 377 -12.72 9.62 -6.86
CA ILE A 377 -11.60 8.93 -7.54
C ILE A 377 -10.35 9.80 -7.42
N VAL A 378 -9.34 9.28 -6.73
CA VAL A 378 -8.08 9.97 -6.42
C VAL A 378 -6.91 9.18 -7.02
N PRO A 379 -6.31 9.66 -8.13
CA PRO A 379 -5.13 9.04 -8.72
C PRO A 379 -3.94 9.04 -7.76
N GLY A 380 -3.06 8.05 -7.89
CA GLY A 380 -1.89 7.91 -7.01
C GLY A 380 -0.76 8.88 -7.31
N SER A 381 -0.70 9.40 -8.54
CA SER A 381 0.31 10.37 -8.98
C SER A 381 -0.21 11.21 -10.15
N GLU A 382 0.52 12.28 -10.47
CA GLU A 382 0.29 13.10 -11.65
C GLU A 382 0.45 12.29 -12.95
N GLN A 383 1.31 11.26 -12.96
CA GLN A 383 1.47 10.38 -14.12
C GLN A 383 0.25 9.48 -14.31
N VAL A 384 -0.26 8.86 -13.23
CA VAL A 384 -1.50 8.08 -13.30
C VAL A 384 -2.66 8.96 -13.76
N LYS A 385 -2.78 10.17 -13.20
CA LYS A 385 -3.83 11.13 -13.57
C LYS A 385 -3.77 11.47 -15.05
N ALA A 386 -2.60 11.88 -15.55
CA ALA A 386 -2.41 12.23 -16.95
C ALA A 386 -2.70 11.04 -17.89
N GLN A 387 -2.31 9.83 -17.48
CA GLN A 387 -2.61 8.62 -18.25
C GLN A 387 -4.11 8.33 -18.28
N ALA A 388 -4.80 8.40 -17.15
CA ALA A 388 -6.23 8.18 -17.06
C ALA A 388 -7.04 9.18 -17.90
N GLU A 389 -6.62 10.45 -17.91
CA GLU A 389 -7.22 11.52 -18.74
C GLU A 389 -6.96 11.30 -20.23
N ALA A 390 -5.75 10.84 -20.60
CA ALA A 390 -5.45 10.48 -21.99
C ALA A 390 -6.28 9.28 -22.48
N GLU A 391 -6.62 8.36 -21.60
CA GLU A 391 -7.49 7.21 -21.86
C GLU A 391 -8.99 7.55 -21.78
N GLY A 392 -9.34 8.77 -21.35
CA GLY A 392 -10.73 9.22 -21.19
C GLY A 392 -11.48 8.61 -20.00
N LEU A 393 -10.75 8.03 -19.03
CA LEU A 393 -11.34 7.41 -17.84
C LEU A 393 -11.94 8.47 -16.90
N ASP A 394 -11.31 9.64 -16.82
CA ASP A 394 -11.82 10.80 -16.09
C ASP A 394 -13.24 11.18 -16.52
N LYS A 395 -13.51 11.17 -17.83
CA LYS A 395 -14.82 11.48 -18.40
C LYS A 395 -15.87 10.46 -17.99
N ILE A 396 -15.53 9.16 -17.99
CA ILE A 396 -16.42 8.10 -17.51
C ILE A 396 -16.85 8.38 -16.07
N PHE A 397 -15.90 8.74 -15.21
CA PHE A 397 -16.18 9.04 -13.80
C PHE A 397 -17.02 10.30 -13.63
N ILE A 398 -16.66 11.40 -14.31
CA ILE A 398 -17.41 12.66 -14.27
C ILE A 398 -18.84 12.46 -14.78
N GLU A 399 -19.00 11.74 -15.89
CA GLU A 399 -20.32 11.40 -16.43
C GLU A 399 -21.11 10.54 -15.46
N ALA A 400 -20.49 9.57 -14.79
CA ALA A 400 -21.17 8.76 -13.79
C ALA A 400 -21.50 9.55 -12.49
N GLY A 401 -20.90 10.72 -12.26
CA GLY A 401 -21.14 11.55 -11.08
C GLY A 401 -20.10 11.36 -9.96
N PHE A 402 -18.97 10.73 -10.26
CA PHE A 402 -17.82 10.70 -9.35
C PHE A 402 -17.07 12.03 -9.39
N GLU A 403 -16.46 12.39 -8.26
CA GLU A 403 -15.53 13.50 -8.18
C GLU A 403 -14.14 13.05 -8.63
N TRP A 404 -13.68 13.54 -9.79
CA TRP A 404 -12.33 13.34 -10.29
C TRP A 404 -11.36 14.31 -9.61
N ARG A 405 -10.40 13.77 -8.84
CA ARG A 405 -9.54 14.55 -7.93
C ARG A 405 -8.09 14.69 -8.42
N LEU A 406 -7.31 15.47 -7.67
CA LEU A 406 -5.85 15.57 -7.77
C LEU A 406 -5.15 14.48 -6.92
N PRO A 407 -3.91 14.11 -7.25
CA PRO A 407 -3.20 13.04 -6.56
C PRO A 407 -2.85 13.33 -5.10
N GLY A 408 -3.03 12.32 -4.23
CA GLY A 408 -2.67 12.39 -2.82
C GLY A 408 -3.22 11.23 -1.98
N CYS A 409 -2.76 11.10 -0.74
CA CYS A 409 -3.23 10.06 0.18
C CYS A 409 -4.73 10.18 0.50
N SER A 410 -5.28 11.41 0.52
CA SER A 410 -6.72 11.67 0.66
C SER A 410 -7.31 11.00 1.91
N MET A 411 -8.49 10.40 1.78
CA MET A 411 -9.21 9.71 2.85
C MET A 411 -8.42 8.55 3.46
N CYS A 412 -7.31 8.07 2.87
CA CYS A 412 -6.51 6.98 3.43
C CYS A 412 -6.07 7.23 4.88
N LEU A 413 -5.76 8.48 5.22
CA LEU A 413 -5.31 8.89 6.56
C LEU A 413 -6.09 10.10 7.10
N ALA A 414 -6.93 10.75 6.27
CA ALA A 414 -7.74 11.90 6.68
C ALA A 414 -6.92 13.06 7.28
N MET A 415 -5.68 13.27 6.83
CA MET A 415 -4.88 14.45 7.19
C MET A 415 -5.30 15.70 6.42
N ASN A 416 -5.82 15.52 5.20
CA ASN A 416 -6.39 16.60 4.40
C ASN A 416 -7.90 16.77 4.68
N ASN A 417 -8.62 17.49 3.81
CA ASN A 417 -10.05 17.76 3.98
C ASN A 417 -10.96 16.59 3.58
N ASP A 418 -10.43 15.54 2.96
CA ASP A 418 -11.22 14.36 2.59
C ASP A 418 -11.39 13.46 3.83
N ARG A 419 -12.56 13.52 4.47
CA ARG A 419 -12.85 12.79 5.73
C ARG A 419 -14.30 12.30 5.80
N LEU A 420 -14.50 11.28 6.63
CA LEU A 420 -15.83 10.86 7.10
C LEU A 420 -16.29 11.74 8.26
N ALA A 421 -17.58 12.05 8.26
CA ALA A 421 -18.30 12.57 9.41
C ALA A 421 -18.75 11.42 10.33
N PRO A 422 -19.06 11.71 11.61
CA PRO A 422 -19.55 10.68 12.54
C PRO A 422 -20.75 9.91 11.98
N GLY A 423 -20.65 8.58 11.99
CA GLY A 423 -21.69 7.67 11.53
C GLY A 423 -21.73 7.38 10.03
N GLU A 424 -21.05 8.18 9.19
CA GLU A 424 -20.97 7.93 7.75
C GLU A 424 -20.25 6.61 7.45
N ARG A 425 -20.76 5.85 6.49
CA ARG A 425 -20.20 4.59 6.00
C ARG A 425 -19.50 4.75 4.66
N CYS A 426 -18.27 4.27 4.58
CA CYS A 426 -17.42 4.34 3.40
C CYS A 426 -17.11 2.96 2.82
N ALA A 427 -17.28 2.79 1.51
CA ALA A 427 -16.57 1.75 0.77
C ALA A 427 -15.24 2.32 0.25
N SER A 428 -14.13 1.85 0.80
CA SER A 428 -12.80 2.42 0.61
C SER A 428 -11.84 1.41 -0.01
N THR A 429 -11.05 1.84 -0.99
CA THR A 429 -9.96 1.03 -1.54
C THR A 429 -8.65 1.19 -0.76
N SER A 430 -8.66 1.89 0.38
CA SER A 430 -7.52 1.96 1.31
C SER A 430 -7.16 0.60 1.91
N ASN A 431 -6.11 0.57 2.73
CA ASN A 431 -5.62 -0.61 3.43
C ASN A 431 -5.96 -0.65 4.93
N ARG A 432 -6.47 0.44 5.52
CA ARG A 432 -6.78 0.51 6.96
C ARG A 432 -8.16 1.07 7.23
N ASN A 433 -8.88 0.39 8.12
CA ASN A 433 -10.21 0.72 8.63
C ASN A 433 -10.25 0.80 10.16
N PHE A 434 -9.11 1.08 10.81
CA PHE A 434 -9.07 1.35 12.25
C PHE A 434 -10.00 2.50 12.63
N GLU A 435 -10.54 2.46 13.84
CA GLU A 435 -11.43 3.51 14.36
C GLU A 435 -10.79 4.89 14.23
N GLY A 436 -11.52 5.84 13.65
CA GLY A 436 -11.04 7.21 13.45
C GLY A 436 -10.09 7.42 12.26
N ARG A 437 -9.66 6.35 11.55
CA ARG A 437 -8.62 6.41 10.51
C ARG A 437 -8.97 7.34 9.35
N GLN A 438 -10.21 7.28 8.84
CA GLN A 438 -10.68 8.13 7.74
C GLN A 438 -11.51 9.32 8.23
N GLY A 439 -11.51 9.59 9.54
CA GLY A 439 -12.39 10.56 10.18
C GLY A 439 -12.95 10.01 11.49
N ARG A 440 -13.09 10.89 12.48
CA ARG A 440 -13.59 10.52 13.81
C ARG A 440 -15.00 9.93 13.71
N ASP A 441 -15.19 8.76 14.33
CA ASP A 441 -16.46 8.02 14.37
C ASP A 441 -17.03 7.62 12.99
N GLY A 442 -16.20 7.62 11.94
CA GLY A 442 -16.55 7.17 10.59
C GLY A 442 -16.36 5.65 10.41
N ARG A 443 -17.23 5.01 9.62
CA ARG A 443 -17.29 3.56 9.44
C ARG A 443 -16.70 3.16 8.09
N THR A 444 -15.54 2.51 8.09
CA THR A 444 -14.81 2.21 6.84
C THR A 444 -14.83 0.72 6.52
N HIS A 445 -15.15 0.38 5.27
CA HIS A 445 -15.06 -0.97 4.75
C HIS A 445 -14.01 -1.02 3.63
N LEU A 446 -13.01 -1.90 3.76
CA LEU A 446 -11.99 -2.11 2.76
C LEU A 446 -12.51 -3.03 1.68
N VAL A 447 -12.41 -2.59 0.43
CA VAL A 447 -12.90 -3.30 -0.75
C VAL A 447 -11.96 -3.11 -1.94
N SER A 448 -12.17 -3.89 -3.01
CA SER A 448 -11.50 -3.69 -4.31
C SER A 448 -12.05 -2.47 -5.06
N PRO A 449 -11.30 -1.91 -6.04
CA PRO A 449 -11.78 -0.77 -6.85
C PRO A 449 -13.10 -1.03 -7.58
N ALA A 450 -13.28 -2.23 -8.13
CA ALA A 450 -14.52 -2.61 -8.79
C ALA A 450 -15.70 -2.65 -7.80
N MET A 451 -15.50 -3.21 -6.61
CA MET A 451 -16.51 -3.23 -5.54
C MET A 451 -16.85 -1.83 -5.04
N ALA A 452 -15.85 -0.96 -4.85
CA ALA A 452 -16.07 0.44 -4.47
C ALA A 452 -16.93 1.16 -5.52
N ALA A 453 -16.58 1.08 -6.79
CA ALA A 453 -17.36 1.68 -7.87
C ALA A 453 -18.78 1.11 -7.95
N ALA A 454 -18.93 -0.20 -7.77
CA ALA A 454 -20.24 -0.86 -7.74
C ALA A 454 -21.11 -0.39 -6.56
N ALA A 455 -20.50 -0.22 -5.39
CA ALA A 455 -21.18 0.31 -4.21
C ALA A 455 -21.59 1.77 -4.39
N ALA A 456 -20.79 2.57 -5.10
CA ALA A 456 -21.15 3.96 -5.41
C ALA A 456 -22.40 4.06 -6.28
N ILE A 457 -22.52 3.16 -7.26
CA ILE A 457 -23.65 3.12 -8.20
C ILE A 457 -24.91 2.58 -7.51
N SER A 458 -24.76 1.53 -6.69
CA SER A 458 -25.90 0.84 -6.06
C SER A 458 -26.37 1.54 -4.78
N GLY A 459 -25.51 2.32 -4.11
CA GLY A 459 -25.79 2.92 -2.80
C GLY A 459 -25.59 1.97 -1.61
N HIS A 460 -25.12 0.76 -1.85
CA HIS A 460 -24.84 -0.29 -0.86
C HIS A 460 -23.83 -1.29 -1.43
N PHE A 461 -23.27 -2.18 -0.61
CA PHE A 461 -22.36 -3.22 -1.08
C PHE A 461 -23.08 -4.24 -1.98
N VAL A 462 -22.40 -4.74 -3.01
CA VAL A 462 -22.98 -5.69 -3.98
C VAL A 462 -21.97 -6.75 -4.37
N ASP A 463 -22.43 -7.94 -4.74
CA ASP A 463 -21.53 -8.94 -5.31
C ASP A 463 -21.19 -8.57 -6.76
N ILE A 464 -19.95 -8.11 -6.98
CA ILE A 464 -19.46 -7.68 -8.31
C ILE A 464 -19.47 -8.77 -9.37
N ARG A 465 -19.63 -10.04 -8.99
CA ARG A 465 -19.78 -11.17 -9.93
C ARG A 465 -21.15 -11.17 -10.63
N GLN A 466 -22.08 -10.34 -10.17
CA GLN A 466 -23.45 -10.24 -10.69
C GLN A 466 -23.68 -9.04 -11.62
N LEU A 467 -22.62 -8.27 -11.95
CA LEU A 467 -22.71 -6.96 -12.63
C LEU A 467 -22.36 -6.96 -14.12
#